data_AF-A0A662CNW5-F1
#
_entry.id   AF-A0A662CNW5-F1
#
_cell.length_a   1.000
_cell.length_b   1.000
_cell.length_c   1.000
_cell.angle_alpha   90.00
_cell.angle_beta   90.00
_cell.angle_gamma   90.00
#
_symmetry.space_group_name_H-M   'P 1'
#
loop_
_entity.id
_entity.type
_entity.pdbx_description
1 polymer ?
#
loop_
_entity_poly.entity_id
_entity_poly.type
_entity_poly.pdbx_seq_one_letter_code
_entity_poly.pdbx_strand_id
1 'polypeptide(L)'
;MVGKLEIKIKTLTPLWTGGVDTTMDRIHETGLLGSLRWWYEAIVRGLGGYACDPTEHKCSFDADKYRKSKALDERQRLREAGLCAACQVLGATGWRRRFRVEVRPLAGEIDFTEGMFPSGRVHYDRRRNYRVGGWLLRGGYFGNLELRFTGEERVLLCEILPTLLFIEQWGALGPKTSIGYGVIEIAEIKIGEQVYERKQGDLRIQLNELVSRKCQESRTGKWWWSRKSSPESIYQGVLPAITNMFFGKVRFGATDSDWWRNFSEIQWLQFGNIAEDEAHWTGEESQKPQGPYEISRILPVARMAHWIRRHHVFPLSPIIRTRLRYGGSDVASICKGNGESDWCKFVFGTVEGYGPICGYCGTRVREDRRVRNQWWCSSGRASLASDEIVFEGKRVQSKVRVSWAYRTNDNRWEFRLWGWLPEHTQSDNHQQQRGEFLHKLKQSIGFPSQLQAFTVCWFAKQKNEKPDDFLTALLGECRGQESYRDAESTGN
;
A
#
# COMPACT_ATOMS: atom_id res chain seq x y z
N MET A 1 5.93 -20.29 25.35
CA MET A 1 6.15 -21.54 24.60
C MET A 1 6.62 -21.21 23.20
N VAL A 2 7.47 -22.07 22.62
CA VAL A 2 7.85 -21.94 21.20
C VAL A 2 6.67 -22.43 20.36
N GLY A 3 6.09 -21.54 19.56
CA GLY A 3 5.03 -21.84 18.62
C GLY A 3 5.57 -22.14 17.21
N LYS A 4 4.79 -22.92 16.47
CA LYS A 4 4.96 -23.15 15.03
C LYS A 4 3.68 -22.72 14.32
N LEU A 5 3.84 -21.90 13.29
CA LEU A 5 2.76 -21.41 12.44
C LEU A 5 3.19 -21.60 10.98
N GLU A 6 2.49 -22.44 10.23
CA GLU A 6 2.74 -22.69 8.81
C GLU A 6 1.55 -22.14 8.03
N ILE A 7 1.82 -21.35 6.98
CA ILE A 7 0.78 -20.69 6.19
C ILE A 7 1.05 -20.96 4.72
N LYS A 8 0.11 -21.63 4.05
CA LYS A 8 0.15 -21.78 2.59
C LYS A 8 -0.59 -20.61 1.95
N ILE A 9 0.11 -19.90 1.07
CA ILE A 9 -0.40 -18.75 0.35
C ILE A 9 -0.34 -18.98 -1.16
N LYS A 10 -1.28 -18.40 -1.89
CA LYS A 10 -1.29 -18.29 -3.34
C LYS A 10 -1.11 -16.84 -3.73
N THR A 11 -0.20 -16.54 -4.64
CA THR A 11 -0.10 -15.18 -5.20
C THR A 11 -1.23 -14.94 -6.20
N LEU A 12 -1.98 -13.85 -6.02
CA LEU A 12 -3.00 -13.38 -6.97
C LEU A 12 -2.42 -12.37 -7.96
N THR A 13 -1.33 -11.70 -7.58
CA THR A 13 -0.49 -10.90 -8.49
C THR A 13 0.97 -11.25 -8.26
N PRO A 14 1.89 -10.99 -9.21
CA PRO A 14 3.29 -11.39 -9.06
C PRO A 14 3.89 -10.88 -7.75
N LEU A 15 4.61 -11.75 -7.06
CA LEU A 15 5.37 -11.42 -5.87
C LEU A 15 6.80 -11.11 -6.26
N TRP A 16 7.29 -9.93 -5.88
CA TRP A 16 8.68 -9.56 -6.11
C TRP A 16 9.42 -9.40 -4.79
N THR A 17 10.66 -9.89 -4.74
CA THR A 17 11.57 -9.68 -3.62
C THR A 17 12.97 -9.41 -4.17
N GLY A 18 13.56 -8.28 -3.81
CA GLY A 18 14.92 -7.95 -4.24
C GLY A 18 15.97 -8.58 -3.33
N GLY A 19 16.96 -9.23 -3.94
CA GLY A 19 18.23 -9.55 -3.32
C GLY A 19 19.12 -8.32 -3.15
N VAL A 20 20.36 -8.54 -2.75
CA VAL A 20 21.36 -7.47 -2.50
C VAL A 20 21.55 -6.58 -3.73
N ASP A 21 21.58 -7.17 -4.92
CA ASP A 21 21.75 -6.46 -6.19
C ASP A 21 20.46 -5.84 -6.73
N THR A 22 19.38 -5.82 -5.92
CA THR A 22 18.05 -5.33 -6.31
C THR A 22 17.41 -6.09 -7.49
N THR A 23 17.89 -7.31 -7.76
CA THR A 23 17.33 -8.28 -8.70
C THR A 23 16.63 -9.40 -7.94
N MET A 24 15.81 -10.18 -8.65
CA MET A 24 15.14 -11.35 -8.08
C MET A 24 15.60 -12.59 -8.84
N ASP A 25 16.44 -13.40 -8.19
CA ASP A 25 16.89 -14.74 -8.60
C ASP A 25 16.11 -15.84 -7.88
N ARG A 26 15.64 -15.54 -6.67
CA ARG A 26 14.77 -16.36 -5.82
C ARG A 26 13.88 -15.48 -4.96
N ILE A 27 13.05 -16.10 -4.14
CA ILE A 27 12.28 -15.38 -3.11
C ILE A 27 13.20 -15.07 -1.93
N HIS A 28 13.34 -13.79 -1.60
CA HIS A 28 14.15 -13.31 -0.48
C HIS A 28 13.25 -12.96 0.70
N GLU A 29 13.46 -13.62 1.84
CA GLU A 29 12.64 -13.45 3.05
C GLU A 29 12.73 -12.02 3.60
N THR A 30 13.86 -11.34 3.41
CA THR A 30 14.08 -9.96 3.83
C THR A 30 13.08 -9.00 3.19
N GLY A 31 12.74 -9.19 1.92
CA GLY A 31 11.73 -8.39 1.21
C GLY A 31 10.33 -8.55 1.80
N LEU A 32 9.96 -9.79 2.16
CA LEU A 32 8.68 -10.07 2.80
C LEU A 32 8.63 -9.51 4.22
N LEU A 33 9.70 -9.69 5.00
CA LEU A 33 9.81 -9.14 6.35
C LEU A 33 9.69 -7.62 6.39
N GLY A 34 10.28 -6.91 5.43
CA GLY A 34 10.13 -5.46 5.31
C GLY A 34 8.68 -5.02 5.11
N SER A 35 7.94 -5.72 4.23
CA SER A 35 6.52 -5.43 4.00
C SER A 35 5.63 -5.78 5.21
N LEU A 36 5.91 -6.91 5.87
CA LEU A 36 5.23 -7.34 7.09
C LEU A 36 5.42 -6.31 8.20
N ARG A 37 6.66 -5.79 8.34
CA ARG A 37 6.98 -4.71 9.27
C ARG A 37 6.19 -3.45 8.96
N TRP A 38 6.15 -3.02 7.71
CA TRP A 38 5.43 -1.81 7.30
C TRP A 38 3.94 -1.87 7.67
N TRP A 39 3.28 -3.00 7.37
CA TRP A 39 1.88 -3.21 7.73
C TRP A 39 1.67 -3.30 9.24
N TYR A 40 2.54 -4.03 9.96
CA TYR A 40 2.44 -4.14 11.41
C TYR A 40 2.59 -2.77 12.09
N GLU A 41 3.54 -1.95 11.64
CA GLU A 41 3.70 -0.59 12.14
C GLU A 41 2.48 0.29 11.88
N ALA A 42 1.88 0.19 10.68
CA ALA A 42 0.65 0.93 10.35
C ALA A 42 -0.53 0.52 11.25
N ILE A 43 -0.67 -0.79 11.53
CA ILE A 43 -1.68 -1.32 12.44
C ILE A 43 -1.43 -0.80 13.85
N VAL A 44 -0.20 -0.93 14.36
CA VAL A 44 0.18 -0.44 15.69
C VAL A 44 -0.16 1.04 15.87
N ARG A 45 0.21 1.90 14.90
CA ARG A 45 -0.09 3.34 14.97
C ARG A 45 -1.60 3.61 14.98
N GLY A 46 -2.37 2.94 14.12
CA GLY A 46 -3.81 3.13 14.07
C GLY A 46 -4.56 2.61 15.31
N LEU A 47 -4.00 1.62 16.01
CA LEU A 47 -4.52 1.13 17.29
C LEU A 47 -4.01 1.94 18.50
N GLY A 48 -3.50 3.16 18.28
CA GLY A 48 -3.01 4.07 19.32
C GLY A 48 -1.70 3.64 19.97
N GLY A 49 -0.96 2.71 19.36
CA GLY A 49 0.37 2.29 19.80
C GLY A 49 1.49 3.10 19.15
N TYR A 50 2.66 3.12 19.77
CA TYR A 50 3.84 3.77 19.19
C TYR A 50 4.66 2.81 18.32
N ALA A 51 4.96 3.25 17.10
CA ALA A 51 5.93 2.62 16.19
C ALA A 51 6.83 3.69 15.55
N CYS A 52 8.15 3.53 15.68
CA CYS A 52 9.15 4.46 15.17
C CYS A 52 9.17 4.53 13.63
N ASP A 53 9.81 5.55 13.06
CA ASP A 53 10.19 5.54 11.64
C ASP A 53 11.39 4.58 11.46
N PRO A 54 11.25 3.47 10.70
CA PRO A 54 12.34 2.52 10.50
C PRO A 54 13.51 3.10 9.70
N THR A 55 13.35 4.24 9.04
CA THR A 55 14.41 4.91 8.25
C THR A 55 15.31 5.82 9.07
N GLU A 56 14.93 6.15 10.31
CA GLU A 56 15.65 7.09 11.17
C GLU A 56 16.42 6.39 12.31
N HIS A 57 16.47 5.05 12.33
CA HIS A 57 17.19 4.23 13.31
C HIS A 57 16.96 4.62 14.79
N LYS A 58 15.76 5.10 15.12
CA LYS A 58 15.43 5.69 16.44
C LYS A 58 15.38 4.69 17.61
N CYS A 59 15.19 3.39 17.36
CA CYS A 59 15.09 2.38 18.41
C CYS A 59 16.38 1.59 18.58
N SER A 60 16.91 1.58 19.80
CA SER A 60 18.03 0.74 20.24
C SER A 60 17.73 0.19 21.63
N PHE A 61 17.93 -1.10 21.84
CA PHE A 61 17.65 -1.76 23.12
C PHE A 61 18.73 -1.47 24.15
N ASP A 62 18.30 -1.05 25.34
CA ASP A 62 19.15 -0.78 26.50
C ASP A 62 18.89 -1.84 27.59
N ALA A 63 19.84 -2.76 27.75
CA ALA A 63 19.73 -3.86 28.71
C ALA A 63 19.72 -3.38 30.17
N ASP A 64 20.36 -2.26 30.48
CA ASP A 64 20.43 -1.75 31.85
C ASP A 64 19.12 -1.06 32.23
N LYS A 65 18.52 -0.28 31.33
CA LYS A 65 17.17 0.24 31.51
C LYS A 65 16.16 -0.89 31.68
N TYR A 66 16.29 -1.96 30.89
CA TYR A 66 15.41 -3.12 31.00
C TYR A 66 15.48 -3.81 32.37
N ARG A 67 16.70 -4.03 32.91
CA ARG A 67 16.91 -4.65 34.22
C ARG A 67 16.45 -3.76 35.38
N LYS A 68 16.59 -2.43 35.24
CA LYS A 68 16.21 -1.44 36.26
C LYS A 68 14.72 -1.10 36.25
N SER A 69 14.01 -1.42 35.17
CA SER A 69 12.57 -1.16 35.05
C SER A 69 11.79 -1.89 36.15
N LYS A 70 10.90 -1.15 36.81
CA LYS A 70 9.98 -1.66 37.83
C LYS A 70 8.62 -2.08 37.25
N ALA A 71 8.44 -1.97 35.93
CA ALA A 71 7.17 -2.31 35.31
C ALA A 71 6.91 -3.82 35.43
N LEU A 72 5.66 -4.16 35.77
CA LEU A 72 5.21 -5.54 35.96
C LEU A 72 5.02 -6.27 34.63
N ASP A 73 4.67 -5.55 33.57
CA ASP A 73 4.48 -6.11 32.24
C ASP A 73 5.74 -5.98 31.37
N GLU A 74 6.14 -7.08 30.72
CA GLU A 74 7.35 -7.12 29.91
C GLU A 74 7.34 -6.08 28.78
N ARG A 75 6.17 -5.81 28.19
CA ARG A 75 6.03 -4.86 27.08
C ARG A 75 6.39 -3.44 27.49
N GLN A 76 5.98 -3.02 28.69
CA GLN A 76 6.34 -1.74 29.27
C GLN A 76 7.83 -1.70 29.61
N ARG A 77 8.40 -2.76 30.19
CA ARG A 77 9.86 -2.82 30.42
C ARG A 77 10.64 -2.66 29.12
N LEU A 78 10.20 -3.30 28.04
CA LEU A 78 10.83 -3.16 26.71
C LEU A 78 10.67 -1.74 26.14
N ARG A 79 9.54 -1.07 26.37
CA ARG A 79 9.35 0.34 26.00
C ARG A 79 10.32 1.25 26.75
N GLU A 80 10.43 1.09 28.07
CA GLU A 80 11.39 1.82 28.90
C GLU A 80 12.84 1.55 28.51
N ALA A 81 13.11 0.37 27.95
CA ALA A 81 14.39 -0.02 27.37
C ALA A 81 14.62 0.45 25.92
N GLY A 82 13.77 1.32 25.37
CA GLY A 82 13.99 1.97 24.07
C GLY A 82 13.32 1.28 22.86
N LEU A 83 12.47 0.27 23.07
CA LEU A 83 11.82 -0.45 21.98
C LEU A 83 10.34 -0.06 21.81
N CYS A 84 9.99 0.45 20.63
CA CYS A 84 8.59 0.61 20.23
C CYS A 84 7.91 -0.75 20.00
N ALA A 85 6.58 -0.79 19.95
CA ALA A 85 5.81 -2.05 19.85
C ALA A 85 6.20 -2.88 18.61
N ALA A 86 6.48 -2.22 17.47
CA ALA A 86 6.96 -2.90 16.27
C ALA A 86 8.33 -3.56 16.48
N CYS A 87 9.28 -2.84 17.08
CA CYS A 87 10.64 -3.33 17.35
C CYS A 87 10.66 -4.48 18.36
N GLN A 88 9.71 -4.51 19.31
CA GLN A 88 9.60 -5.63 20.26
C GLN A 88 9.34 -6.97 19.55
N VAL A 89 8.61 -6.95 18.42
CA VAL A 89 8.26 -8.13 17.62
C VAL A 89 9.27 -8.39 16.51
N LEU A 90 9.57 -7.35 15.73
CA LEU A 90 10.34 -7.40 14.47
C LEU A 90 11.82 -7.03 14.64
N GLY A 91 12.27 -6.82 15.87
CA GLY A 91 13.67 -6.57 16.18
C GLY A 91 14.11 -5.13 15.93
N ALA A 92 15.23 -4.79 16.54
CA ALA A 92 15.96 -3.53 16.42
C ALA A 92 17.43 -3.75 16.80
N THR A 93 18.25 -2.70 16.75
CA THR A 93 19.62 -2.75 17.28
C THR A 93 19.60 -3.21 18.74
N GLY A 94 20.39 -4.23 19.06
CA GLY A 94 20.43 -4.83 20.40
C GLY A 94 19.25 -5.74 20.77
N TRP A 95 18.25 -5.92 19.89
CA TRP A 95 17.08 -6.77 20.16
C TRP A 95 16.72 -7.65 18.97
N ARG A 96 16.80 -8.98 19.17
CA ARG A 96 16.45 -9.95 18.13
C ARG A 96 14.94 -10.03 17.89
N ARG A 97 14.57 -10.35 16.65
CA ARG A 97 13.19 -10.75 16.30
C ARG A 97 12.71 -11.90 17.18
N ARG A 98 11.42 -11.89 17.52
CA ARG A 98 10.77 -12.93 18.35
C ARG A 98 10.35 -14.17 17.56
N PHE A 99 10.63 -14.17 16.26
CA PHE A 99 10.35 -15.29 15.36
C PHE A 99 11.38 -15.35 14.22
N ARG A 100 11.51 -16.54 13.65
CA ARG A 100 12.14 -16.81 12.36
C ARG A 100 11.04 -17.11 11.35
N VAL A 101 11.27 -16.73 10.10
CA VAL A 101 10.45 -17.11 8.95
C VAL A 101 11.33 -17.81 7.94
N GLU A 102 10.82 -18.88 7.34
CA GLU A 102 11.37 -19.57 6.18
C GLU A 102 10.30 -19.57 5.09
N VAL A 103 10.71 -19.37 3.85
CA VAL A 103 9.79 -19.30 2.69
C VAL A 103 10.13 -20.44 1.74
N ARG A 104 9.14 -21.27 1.43
CA ARG A 104 9.30 -22.40 0.51
C ARG A 104 8.36 -22.25 -0.69
N PRO A 105 8.89 -22.15 -1.92
CA PRO A 105 8.09 -22.34 -3.12
C PRO A 105 7.50 -23.75 -3.15
N LEU A 106 6.18 -23.85 -3.38
CA LEU A 106 5.49 -25.14 -3.49
C LEU A 106 5.24 -25.52 -4.95
N ALA A 107 4.67 -24.57 -5.71
CA ALA A 107 4.41 -24.72 -7.14
C ALA A 107 4.24 -23.33 -7.76
N GLY A 108 4.97 -23.04 -8.83
CA GLY A 108 4.92 -21.72 -9.47
C GLY A 108 6.09 -21.51 -10.39
N GLU A 109 6.17 -20.31 -10.95
CA GLU A 109 7.28 -19.91 -11.80
C GLU A 109 7.73 -18.49 -11.47
N ILE A 110 9.01 -18.21 -11.74
CA ILE A 110 9.54 -16.85 -11.72
C ILE A 110 9.60 -16.40 -13.17
N ASP A 111 8.78 -15.41 -13.54
CA ASP A 111 9.08 -14.65 -14.75
C ASP A 111 10.23 -13.71 -14.42
N PHE A 112 11.24 -13.60 -15.27
CA PHE A 112 12.36 -12.66 -15.13
C PHE A 112 12.20 -11.44 -16.04
N THR A 113 11.10 -11.33 -16.77
CA THR A 113 11.00 -10.34 -17.84
C THR A 113 10.66 -8.97 -17.33
N GLU A 114 11.46 -8.02 -17.78
CA GLU A 114 11.28 -6.62 -17.49
C GLU A 114 10.91 -5.86 -18.76
N GLY A 115 10.05 -4.88 -18.63
CA GLY A 115 9.62 -4.06 -19.75
C GLY A 115 8.97 -2.78 -19.27
N MET A 116 9.10 -1.73 -20.09
CA MET A 116 8.43 -0.46 -19.88
C MET A 116 6.96 -0.61 -20.26
N PHE A 117 6.08 -0.19 -19.35
CA PHE A 117 4.67 0.02 -19.60
C PHE A 117 4.44 1.54 -19.72
N PRO A 118 4.15 2.06 -20.92
CA PRO A 118 4.10 3.51 -21.16
C PRO A 118 3.00 4.18 -20.35
N SER A 119 3.20 5.45 -19.98
CA SER A 119 2.19 6.25 -19.28
C SER A 119 1.69 7.44 -20.10
N GLY A 120 1.96 7.49 -21.41
CA GLY A 120 1.69 8.68 -22.24
C GLY A 120 2.65 9.85 -22.00
N ARG A 121 3.36 9.86 -20.87
CA ARG A 121 4.24 10.96 -20.47
C ARG A 121 5.42 11.09 -21.42
N VAL A 122 5.66 12.30 -21.91
CA VAL A 122 6.88 12.65 -22.66
C VAL A 122 7.56 13.83 -21.96
N HIS A 123 8.87 13.71 -21.78
CA HIS A 123 9.68 14.71 -21.07
C HIS A 123 11.11 14.73 -21.60
N TYR A 124 11.82 15.83 -21.38
CA TYR A 124 13.27 15.88 -21.63
C TYR A 124 14.05 15.21 -20.50
N ASP A 125 15.13 14.52 -20.87
CA ASP A 125 16.17 14.13 -19.93
C ASP A 125 17.17 15.28 -19.66
N ARG A 126 18.14 15.03 -18.80
CA ARG A 126 19.18 16.02 -18.46
C ARG A 126 20.02 16.48 -19.65
N ARG A 127 20.06 15.70 -20.74
CA ARG A 127 20.77 16.01 -21.99
C ARG A 127 19.86 16.62 -23.04
N ARG A 128 18.62 17.00 -22.68
CA ARG A 128 17.60 17.55 -23.58
C ARG A 128 17.19 16.61 -24.71
N ASN A 129 17.33 15.30 -24.52
CA ASN A 129 16.71 14.32 -25.40
C ASN A 129 15.32 13.97 -24.86
N TYR A 130 14.31 13.90 -25.73
CA TYR A 130 12.98 13.49 -25.30
C TYR A 130 13.01 12.02 -24.85
N ARG A 131 12.13 11.68 -23.91
CA ARG A 131 11.94 10.33 -23.43
C ARG A 131 10.46 10.07 -23.14
N VAL A 132 10.01 8.90 -23.56
CA VAL A 132 8.74 8.35 -23.09
C VAL A 132 8.92 7.83 -21.66
N GLY A 133 8.11 8.36 -20.76
CA GLY A 133 7.99 7.92 -19.38
C GLY A 133 6.99 6.77 -19.23
N GLY A 134 7.12 6.07 -18.12
CA GLY A 134 6.22 4.96 -17.82
C GLY A 134 6.64 4.19 -16.58
N TRP A 135 6.08 3.01 -16.46
CA TRP A 135 6.25 2.11 -15.34
C TRP A 135 7.12 0.93 -15.76
N LEU A 136 8.28 0.77 -15.13
CA LEU A 136 9.11 -0.42 -15.34
C LEU A 136 8.51 -1.61 -14.58
N LEU A 137 7.83 -2.50 -15.31
CA LEU A 137 7.39 -3.78 -14.79
C LEU A 137 8.58 -4.74 -14.75
N ARG A 138 8.64 -5.58 -13.72
CA ARG A 138 9.72 -6.56 -13.54
C ARG A 138 9.16 -7.95 -13.47
N GLY A 139 9.99 -8.93 -13.75
CA GLY A 139 9.66 -10.30 -13.43
C GLY A 139 9.29 -10.48 -11.96
N GLY A 140 8.53 -11.51 -11.62
CA GLY A 140 8.18 -11.86 -10.25
C GLY A 140 7.75 -13.32 -10.15
N TYR A 141 7.71 -13.84 -8.92
CA TYR A 141 7.18 -15.17 -8.64
C TYR A 141 5.65 -15.16 -8.72
N PHE A 142 5.08 -16.14 -9.41
CA PHE A 142 3.65 -16.40 -9.41
C PHE A 142 3.37 -17.87 -9.14
N GLY A 143 2.64 -18.15 -8.05
CA GLY A 143 2.27 -19.48 -7.62
C GLY A 143 1.98 -19.60 -6.13
N ASN A 144 2.14 -20.81 -5.61
CA ASN A 144 1.89 -21.21 -4.23
C ASN A 144 3.19 -21.20 -3.42
N LEU A 145 3.14 -20.68 -2.20
CA LEU A 145 4.24 -20.59 -1.25
C LEU A 145 3.80 -21.11 0.11
N GLU A 146 4.77 -21.59 0.88
CA GLU A 146 4.60 -21.87 2.30
C GLU A 146 5.49 -20.94 3.12
N LEU A 147 4.88 -20.23 4.06
CA LEU A 147 5.56 -19.41 5.06
C LEU A 147 5.60 -20.20 6.37
N ARG A 148 6.80 -20.57 6.82
CA ARG A 148 6.99 -21.29 8.08
C ARG A 148 7.56 -20.37 9.14
N PHE A 149 6.77 -20.09 10.17
CA PHE A 149 7.15 -19.28 11.30
C PHE A 149 7.44 -20.15 12.52
N THR A 150 8.58 -19.90 13.17
CA THR A 150 8.96 -20.51 14.44
C THR A 150 9.37 -19.42 15.41
N GLY A 151 8.81 -19.39 16.62
CA GLY A 151 9.10 -18.30 17.55
C GLY A 151 8.20 -18.32 18.77
N GLU A 152 8.03 -17.17 19.40
CA GLU A 152 7.12 -17.03 20.53
C GLU A 152 5.65 -17.16 20.08
N GLU A 153 4.93 -18.14 20.61
CA GLU A 153 3.55 -18.47 20.17
C GLU A 153 2.61 -17.25 20.20
N ARG A 154 2.62 -16.46 21.28
CA ARG A 154 1.78 -15.26 21.38
C ARG A 154 2.09 -14.24 20.29
N VAL A 155 3.36 -14.06 19.94
CA VAL A 155 3.75 -13.17 18.83
C VAL A 155 3.22 -13.68 17.50
N LEU A 156 3.36 -14.98 17.24
CA LEU A 156 2.88 -15.59 15.99
C LEU A 156 1.36 -15.44 15.84
N LEU A 157 0.60 -15.76 16.89
CA LEU A 157 -0.87 -15.79 16.83
C LEU A 157 -1.53 -14.42 16.99
N CYS A 158 -0.92 -13.51 17.75
CA CYS A 158 -1.56 -12.24 18.11
C CYS A 158 -1.01 -11.03 17.35
N GLU A 159 0.16 -11.15 16.72
CA GLU A 159 0.77 -10.04 15.98
C GLU A 159 0.97 -10.40 14.51
N ILE A 160 1.62 -11.54 14.21
CA ILE A 160 1.96 -11.93 12.83
C ILE A 160 0.75 -12.40 12.05
N LEU A 161 -0.01 -13.35 12.59
CA LEU A 161 -1.17 -13.93 11.90
C LEU A 161 -2.26 -12.88 11.59
N PRO A 162 -2.69 -12.02 12.53
CA PRO A 162 -3.60 -10.92 12.24
C PRO A 162 -3.08 -9.96 11.17
N THR A 163 -1.78 -9.65 11.18
CA THR A 163 -1.18 -8.77 10.17
C THR A 163 -1.24 -9.41 8.78
N LEU A 164 -0.93 -10.70 8.66
CA LEU A 164 -1.00 -11.42 7.38
C LEU A 164 -2.43 -11.53 6.86
N LEU A 165 -3.40 -11.81 7.74
CA LEU A 165 -4.82 -11.82 7.37
C LEU A 165 -5.31 -10.43 6.95
N PHE A 166 -4.83 -9.36 7.60
CA PHE A 166 -5.12 -7.99 7.17
C PHE A 166 -4.51 -7.68 5.79
N ILE A 167 -3.26 -8.09 5.54
CA ILE A 167 -2.60 -7.96 4.24
C ILE A 167 -3.38 -8.71 3.16
N GLU A 168 -3.77 -9.95 3.43
CA GLU A 168 -4.59 -10.75 2.54
C GLU A 168 -5.94 -10.08 2.27
N GLN A 169 -6.54 -9.41 3.25
CA GLN A 169 -7.82 -8.74 3.07
C GLN A 169 -7.70 -7.44 2.27
N TRP A 170 -6.70 -6.60 2.55
CA TRP A 170 -6.72 -5.19 2.11
C TRP A 170 -5.47 -4.73 1.36
N GLY A 171 -4.39 -5.48 1.44
CA GLY A 171 -3.07 -5.03 1.01
C GLY A 171 -2.40 -5.98 0.04
N ALA A 172 -1.07 -5.93 0.11
CA ALA A 172 -0.15 -6.80 -0.61
C ALA A 172 1.12 -7.03 0.22
N LEU A 173 1.76 -8.17 -0.02
CA LEU A 173 3.00 -8.63 0.60
C LEU A 173 4.18 -8.41 -0.34
N GLY A 174 5.32 -8.01 0.21
CA GLY A 174 6.55 -7.75 -0.52
C GLY A 174 6.67 -6.32 -1.09
N PRO A 175 7.82 -5.99 -1.69
CA PRO A 175 8.05 -4.73 -2.39
C PRO A 175 7.25 -4.58 -3.70
N LYS A 176 7.39 -3.41 -4.35
CA LYS A 176 6.73 -3.05 -5.64
C LYS A 176 5.20 -3.02 -5.64
N THR A 177 4.58 -2.97 -4.47
CA THR A 177 3.12 -2.86 -4.39
C THR A 177 2.55 -1.59 -5.03
N SER A 178 3.36 -0.52 -5.18
CA SER A 178 2.94 0.70 -5.88
C SER A 178 2.65 0.48 -7.37
N ILE A 179 3.23 -0.56 -7.97
CA ILE A 179 2.93 -1.01 -9.35
C ILE A 179 2.14 -2.32 -9.35
N GLY A 180 1.57 -2.70 -8.21
CA GLY A 180 0.51 -3.69 -8.07
C GLY A 180 0.88 -5.13 -7.77
N TYR A 181 2.11 -5.36 -7.32
CA TYR A 181 2.66 -6.67 -6.98
C TYR A 181 2.20 -7.11 -5.58
N GLY A 182 2.21 -8.41 -5.35
CA GLY A 182 2.16 -9.00 -4.02
C GLY A 182 0.78 -9.24 -3.42
N VAL A 183 -0.31 -9.18 -4.19
CA VAL A 183 -1.61 -9.60 -3.65
C VAL A 183 -1.59 -11.10 -3.46
N ILE A 184 -2.07 -11.56 -2.29
CA ILE A 184 -2.06 -12.97 -1.91
C ILE A 184 -3.43 -13.42 -1.42
N GLU A 185 -3.65 -14.72 -1.48
CA GLU A 185 -4.72 -15.46 -0.80
C GLU A 185 -4.07 -16.47 0.15
N ILE A 186 -4.61 -16.61 1.36
CA ILE A 186 -4.20 -17.61 2.33
C ILE A 186 -5.11 -18.82 2.16
N ALA A 187 -4.54 -19.95 1.73
CA ALA A 187 -5.29 -21.17 1.45
C ALA A 187 -5.43 -22.06 2.70
N GLU A 188 -4.38 -22.11 3.52
CA GLU A 188 -4.28 -23.00 4.68
C GLU A 188 -3.44 -22.35 5.78
N ILE A 189 -3.85 -22.55 7.03
CA ILE A 189 -3.11 -22.16 8.23
C ILE A 189 -2.98 -23.40 9.11
N LYS A 190 -1.76 -23.70 9.55
CA LYS A 190 -1.48 -24.77 10.51
C LYS A 190 -0.82 -24.20 11.76
N ILE A 191 -1.41 -24.53 12.92
CA ILE A 191 -0.95 -24.12 14.24
C ILE A 191 -0.66 -25.39 15.04
N GLY A 192 0.64 -25.68 15.25
CA GLY A 192 1.04 -26.97 15.81
C GLY A 192 0.58 -28.13 14.91
N GLU A 193 -0.29 -28.99 15.42
CA GLU A 193 -0.88 -30.12 14.68
C GLU A 193 -2.23 -29.79 14.03
N GLN A 194 -2.86 -28.68 14.42
CA GLN A 194 -4.18 -28.29 13.92
C GLN A 194 -4.06 -27.60 12.56
N VAL A 195 -4.90 -28.01 11.60
CA VAL A 195 -4.93 -27.49 10.24
C VAL A 195 -6.28 -26.84 9.97
N TYR A 196 -6.26 -25.64 9.40
CA TYR A 196 -7.42 -24.84 9.04
C TYR A 196 -7.35 -24.51 7.55
N GLU A 197 -8.36 -24.90 6.80
CA GLU A 197 -8.40 -24.74 5.35
C GLU A 197 -9.50 -23.76 4.93
N ARG A 198 -9.19 -22.85 4.00
CA ARG A 198 -10.16 -21.87 3.48
C ARG A 198 -11.36 -22.53 2.81
N LYS A 199 -11.17 -23.70 2.20
CA LYS A 199 -12.26 -24.46 1.56
C LYS A 199 -13.36 -24.89 2.55
N GLN A 200 -13.06 -24.89 3.85
CA GLN A 200 -13.98 -25.26 4.93
C GLN A 200 -14.71 -24.04 5.54
N GLY A 201 -14.51 -22.83 5.00
CA GLY A 201 -15.16 -21.59 5.45
C GLY A 201 -14.18 -20.45 5.70
N ASP A 202 -14.66 -19.34 6.29
CA ASP A 202 -13.78 -18.21 6.65
C ASP A 202 -12.77 -18.64 7.72
N LEU A 203 -11.48 -18.66 7.34
CA LEU A 203 -10.36 -18.98 8.24
C LEU A 203 -10.38 -18.15 9.52
N ARG A 204 -10.81 -16.89 9.46
CA ARG A 204 -10.90 -16.04 10.65
C ARG A 204 -11.95 -16.57 11.63
N ILE A 205 -13.10 -17.03 11.13
CA ILE A 205 -14.16 -17.61 11.96
C ILE A 205 -13.65 -18.91 12.60
N GLN A 206 -13.05 -19.79 11.80
CA GLN A 206 -12.50 -21.07 12.27
C GLN A 206 -11.46 -20.89 13.38
N LEU A 207 -10.62 -19.84 13.28
CA LEU A 207 -9.54 -19.57 14.23
C LEU A 207 -9.99 -18.78 15.47
N ASN A 208 -11.16 -18.15 15.45
CA ASN A 208 -11.54 -17.17 16.45
C ASN A 208 -11.58 -17.74 17.88
N GLU A 209 -12.17 -18.93 18.05
CA GLU A 209 -12.27 -19.59 19.36
C GLU A 209 -10.89 -19.93 19.95
N LEU A 210 -9.97 -20.41 19.10
CA LEU A 210 -8.62 -20.76 19.50
C LEU A 210 -7.81 -19.53 19.94
N VAL A 211 -7.92 -18.44 19.18
CA VAL A 211 -6.95 -17.34 19.25
C VAL A 211 -7.46 -16.16 20.10
N SER A 212 -8.76 -15.86 20.09
CA SER A 212 -9.33 -14.69 20.77
C SER A 212 -8.97 -14.61 22.26
N ARG A 213 -9.04 -15.73 22.98
CA ARG A 213 -8.68 -15.81 24.41
C ARG A 213 -7.18 -15.59 24.65
N LYS A 214 -6.32 -16.12 23.76
CA LYS A 214 -4.86 -15.99 23.87
C LYS A 214 -4.37 -14.57 23.62
N CYS A 215 -5.15 -13.77 22.89
CA CYS A 215 -4.72 -12.47 22.38
C CYS A 215 -5.33 -11.25 23.07
N GLN A 216 -6.00 -11.41 24.22
CA GLN A 216 -6.63 -10.31 24.96
C GLN A 216 -5.65 -9.19 25.36
N GLU A 217 -4.40 -9.55 25.65
CA GLU A 217 -3.35 -8.59 26.03
C GLU A 217 -2.67 -7.94 24.81
N SER A 218 -2.82 -8.50 23.60
CA SER A 218 -2.30 -7.92 22.36
C SER A 218 -3.27 -6.89 21.81
N ARG A 219 -2.83 -5.65 21.57
CA ARG A 219 -3.70 -4.65 20.92
C ARG A 219 -4.13 -5.12 19.53
N THR A 220 -3.17 -5.58 18.72
CA THR A 220 -3.40 -6.10 17.37
C THR A 220 -4.31 -7.33 17.36
N GLY A 221 -3.98 -8.32 18.19
CA GLY A 221 -4.73 -9.56 18.27
C GLY A 221 -6.12 -9.34 18.86
N LYS A 222 -6.26 -8.55 19.93
CA LYS A 222 -7.56 -8.16 20.49
C LYS A 222 -8.42 -7.50 19.43
N TRP A 223 -7.91 -6.49 18.72
CA TRP A 223 -8.64 -5.83 17.64
C TRP A 223 -9.10 -6.83 16.57
N TRP A 224 -8.20 -7.65 16.05
CA TRP A 224 -8.53 -8.56 14.95
C TRP A 224 -9.55 -9.64 15.34
N TRP A 225 -9.33 -10.30 16.48
CA TRP A 225 -10.13 -11.46 16.90
C TRP A 225 -11.42 -11.07 17.63
N SER A 226 -11.39 -10.04 18.47
CA SER A 226 -12.59 -9.61 19.22
C SER A 226 -13.40 -8.51 18.54
N ARG A 227 -12.92 -7.97 17.41
CA ARG A 227 -13.49 -6.79 16.72
C ARG A 227 -13.66 -5.57 17.63
N LYS A 228 -12.89 -5.49 18.71
CA LYS A 228 -12.88 -4.37 19.64
C LYS A 228 -11.54 -3.69 19.56
N SER A 229 -11.53 -2.42 19.22
CA SER A 229 -10.37 -1.57 19.48
C SER A 229 -10.75 -0.54 20.54
N SER A 230 -9.75 0.05 21.18
CA SER A 230 -9.97 1.18 22.07
C SER A 230 -8.77 2.11 21.93
N PRO A 231 -8.51 2.64 20.72
CA PRO A 231 -7.47 3.64 20.55
C PRO A 231 -7.84 4.85 21.43
N GLU A 232 -7.02 5.11 22.44
CA GLU A 232 -7.21 6.20 23.41
C GLU A 232 -7.13 7.57 22.74
N SER A 233 -6.50 7.67 21.56
CA SER A 233 -6.39 8.89 20.77
C SER A 233 -6.19 8.60 19.28
N ILE A 234 -6.55 9.58 18.44
CA ILE A 234 -6.30 9.55 16.99
C ILE A 234 -4.81 9.76 16.76
N TYR A 235 -4.16 8.90 15.98
CA TYR A 235 -2.77 9.10 15.57
C TYR A 235 -2.59 10.44 14.82
N GLN A 236 -1.78 11.32 15.40
CA GLN A 236 -1.42 12.64 14.86
C GLN A 236 0.00 12.60 14.30
N GLY A 237 0.16 12.22 13.04
CA GLY A 237 1.46 12.22 12.39
C GLY A 237 1.40 11.85 10.91
N VAL A 238 2.55 11.98 10.25
CA VAL A 238 2.66 11.86 8.78
C VAL A 238 2.98 10.43 8.29
N LEU A 239 3.33 9.53 9.20
CA LEU A 239 3.59 8.13 8.89
C LEU A 239 2.28 7.36 8.66
N PRO A 240 2.32 6.22 7.94
CA PRO A 240 1.14 5.38 7.76
C PRO A 240 0.61 4.88 9.10
N ALA A 241 -0.68 5.08 9.32
CA ALA A 241 -1.48 4.50 10.39
C ALA A 241 -2.80 4.05 9.78
N ILE A 242 -3.28 2.84 10.11
CA ILE A 242 -4.48 2.27 9.45
C ILE A 242 -5.71 3.19 9.56
N THR A 243 -5.83 3.99 10.61
CA THR A 243 -6.91 4.99 10.79
C THR A 243 -6.87 6.15 9.78
N ASN A 244 -5.71 6.41 9.18
CA ASN A 244 -5.52 7.46 8.16
C ASN A 244 -5.36 6.84 6.76
N MET A 245 -5.56 5.53 6.62
CA MET A 245 -5.54 4.80 5.36
C MET A 245 -6.91 4.81 4.68
N PHE A 246 -6.90 4.47 3.40
CA PHE A 246 -8.08 4.18 2.61
C PHE A 246 -7.88 2.88 1.84
N PHE A 247 -8.99 2.20 1.54
CA PHE A 247 -9.01 0.90 0.90
C PHE A 247 -10.18 0.80 -0.07
N GLY A 248 -9.94 0.12 -1.19
CA GLY A 248 -10.88 -0.12 -2.27
C GLY A 248 -10.73 -1.54 -2.81
N LYS A 249 -11.84 -2.20 -3.09
CA LYS A 249 -11.87 -3.39 -3.96
C LYS A 249 -12.89 -3.13 -5.06
N VAL A 250 -12.46 -3.33 -6.29
CA VAL A 250 -13.34 -3.21 -7.45
C VAL A 250 -13.42 -4.57 -8.10
N ARG A 251 -14.64 -5.09 -8.20
CA ARG A 251 -14.94 -6.27 -9.01
C ARG A 251 -15.65 -5.84 -10.27
N PHE A 252 -15.33 -6.49 -11.39
CA PHE A 252 -15.96 -6.20 -12.66
C PHE A 252 -16.04 -7.45 -13.55
N GLY A 253 -17.01 -7.44 -14.45
CA GLY A 253 -17.10 -8.37 -15.57
C GLY A 253 -16.33 -7.84 -16.78
N ALA A 254 -15.84 -8.77 -17.61
CA ALA A 254 -15.29 -8.46 -18.92
C ALA A 254 -16.21 -9.03 -20.01
N THR A 255 -16.45 -8.26 -21.06
CA THR A 255 -17.32 -8.63 -22.20
C THR A 255 -16.76 -9.76 -23.05
N ASP A 256 -15.43 -9.88 -23.09
CA ASP A 256 -14.68 -10.86 -23.86
C ASP A 256 -13.33 -11.17 -23.19
N SER A 257 -12.58 -12.15 -23.72
CA SER A 257 -11.29 -12.59 -23.17
C SER A 257 -10.13 -11.62 -23.38
N ASP A 258 -10.29 -10.65 -24.27
CA ASP A 258 -9.25 -9.73 -24.75
C ASP A 258 -9.56 -8.26 -24.42
N TRP A 259 -10.50 -8.00 -23.51
CA TRP A 259 -10.94 -6.66 -23.07
C TRP A 259 -9.78 -5.70 -22.77
N TRP A 260 -8.67 -6.24 -22.27
CA TRP A 260 -7.46 -5.53 -21.91
C TRP A 260 -6.73 -4.91 -23.13
N ARG A 261 -7.02 -5.35 -24.35
CA ARG A 261 -6.46 -4.77 -25.59
C ARG A 261 -7.03 -3.40 -25.93
N ASN A 262 -8.16 -3.03 -25.32
CA ASN A 262 -8.87 -1.79 -25.62
C ASN A 262 -8.25 -0.56 -24.93
N PHE A 263 -7.24 -0.74 -24.09
CA PHE A 263 -6.51 0.38 -23.47
C PHE A 263 -5.47 0.96 -24.43
N SER A 264 -5.39 2.28 -24.51
CA SER A 264 -4.40 3.00 -25.33
C SER A 264 -2.97 2.58 -24.98
N GLU A 265 -2.66 2.33 -23.71
CA GLU A 265 -1.32 1.87 -23.30
C GLU A 265 -0.92 0.53 -23.94
N ILE A 266 -1.90 -0.34 -24.23
CA ILE A 266 -1.64 -1.61 -24.91
C ILE A 266 -1.43 -1.40 -26.41
N GLN A 267 -2.17 -0.46 -27.00
CA GLN A 267 -1.98 -0.07 -28.39
C GLN A 267 -0.59 0.55 -28.60
N TRP A 268 -0.16 1.44 -27.71
CA TRP A 268 1.20 2.01 -27.74
C TRP A 268 2.29 0.94 -27.64
N LEU A 269 2.12 -0.06 -26.77
CA LEU A 269 3.04 -1.20 -26.70
C LEU A 269 3.06 -2.02 -28.00
N GLN A 270 1.91 -2.16 -28.67
CA GLN A 270 1.79 -2.89 -29.92
C GLN A 270 2.52 -2.17 -31.08
N PHE A 271 2.39 -0.84 -31.16
CA PHE A 271 3.03 -0.02 -32.20
C PHE A 271 4.47 0.40 -31.86
N GLY A 272 4.85 0.32 -30.58
CA GLY A 272 6.17 0.71 -30.09
C GLY A 272 6.39 2.22 -29.99
N ASN A 273 5.35 3.02 -30.13
CA ASN A 273 5.40 4.48 -30.03
C ASN A 273 4.08 5.06 -29.49
N ILE A 274 4.10 6.34 -29.15
CA ILE A 274 2.94 7.13 -28.72
C ILE A 274 2.71 8.24 -29.75
N ALA A 275 1.47 8.39 -30.23
CA ALA A 275 1.11 9.47 -31.15
C ALA A 275 1.20 10.84 -30.47
N GLU A 276 1.38 11.90 -31.25
CA GLU A 276 1.67 13.24 -30.72
C GLU A 276 0.49 13.85 -29.94
N ASP A 277 -0.73 13.56 -30.39
CA ASP A 277 -2.01 13.98 -29.82
C ASP A 277 -2.39 13.16 -28.57
N GLU A 278 -1.85 11.95 -28.43
CA GLU A 278 -2.03 11.09 -27.26
C GLU A 278 -0.98 11.31 -26.15
N ALA A 279 0.12 11.99 -26.48
CA ALA A 279 1.22 12.20 -25.55
C ALA A 279 0.97 13.33 -24.54
N HIS A 280 1.32 13.05 -23.28
CA HIS A 280 1.30 14.03 -22.20
C HIS A 280 2.67 14.71 -22.06
N TRP A 281 2.84 15.85 -22.72
CA TRP A 281 4.04 16.66 -22.60
C TRP A 281 4.13 17.34 -21.23
N THR A 282 5.27 17.20 -20.54
CA THR A 282 5.47 17.78 -19.21
C THR A 282 6.36 19.02 -19.19
N GLY A 283 6.84 19.49 -20.35
CA GLY A 283 7.66 20.70 -20.48
C GLY A 283 6.86 21.93 -20.93
N GLU A 284 7.57 22.97 -21.35
CA GLU A 284 6.96 24.13 -22.01
C GLU A 284 6.45 23.74 -23.40
N GLU A 285 5.22 24.14 -23.76
CA GLU A 285 4.58 23.73 -25.02
C GLU A 285 5.38 24.15 -26.26
N SER A 286 6.02 25.31 -26.22
CA SER A 286 6.92 25.81 -27.28
C SER A 286 8.15 24.92 -27.52
N GLN A 287 8.48 24.05 -26.56
CA GLN A 287 9.61 23.14 -26.62
C GLN A 287 9.19 21.68 -26.88
N LYS A 288 7.90 21.43 -27.12
CA LYS A 288 7.38 20.09 -27.39
C LYS A 288 8.01 19.54 -28.69
N PRO A 289 8.72 18.41 -28.64
CA PRO A 289 9.28 17.80 -29.85
C PRO A 289 8.17 17.18 -30.69
N GLN A 290 8.34 17.15 -32.01
CA GLN A 290 7.39 16.49 -32.92
C GLN A 290 7.38 14.97 -32.69
N GLY A 291 6.19 14.36 -32.71
CA GLY A 291 6.02 12.91 -32.58
C GLY A 291 6.12 12.16 -33.93
N PRO A 292 5.90 10.83 -33.95
CA PRO A 292 5.55 9.96 -32.82
C PRO A 292 6.73 9.70 -31.87
N TYR A 293 6.44 9.37 -30.61
CA TYR A 293 7.46 9.18 -29.58
C TYR A 293 7.77 7.70 -29.35
N GLU A 294 8.98 7.27 -29.70
CA GLU A 294 9.42 5.89 -29.53
C GLU A 294 9.52 5.45 -28.06
N ILE A 295 9.05 4.24 -27.78
CA ILE A 295 9.11 3.62 -26.45
C ILE A 295 10.39 2.80 -26.33
N SER A 296 11.25 3.16 -25.39
CA SER A 296 12.41 2.34 -25.07
C SER A 296 12.01 1.12 -24.20
N ARG A 297 12.62 -0.05 -24.45
CA ARG A 297 12.44 -1.28 -23.66
C ARG A 297 10.98 -1.77 -23.56
N ILE A 298 10.30 -1.84 -24.69
CA ILE A 298 8.88 -2.25 -24.78
C ILE A 298 8.65 -3.61 -24.12
N LEU A 299 7.57 -3.69 -23.33
CA LEU A 299 7.04 -4.97 -22.87
C LEU A 299 6.27 -5.66 -24.01
N PRO A 300 6.68 -6.84 -24.51
CA PRO A 300 6.03 -7.45 -25.68
C PRO A 300 4.57 -7.83 -25.40
N VAL A 301 3.64 -7.32 -26.20
CA VAL A 301 2.20 -7.58 -26.06
C VAL A 301 1.88 -9.08 -26.15
N ALA A 302 2.56 -9.83 -27.04
CA ALA A 302 2.38 -11.27 -27.15
C ALA A 302 2.70 -12.02 -25.85
N ARG A 303 3.73 -11.56 -25.12
CA ARG A 303 4.10 -12.13 -23.82
C ARG A 303 3.04 -11.83 -22.77
N MET A 304 2.56 -10.58 -22.72
CA MET A 304 1.48 -10.20 -21.82
C MET A 304 0.19 -11.00 -22.12
N ALA A 305 -0.14 -11.21 -23.39
CA ALA A 305 -1.26 -12.07 -23.78
C ALA A 305 -1.08 -13.53 -23.33
N HIS A 306 0.14 -14.08 -23.40
CA HIS A 306 0.44 -15.40 -22.86
C HIS A 306 0.27 -15.44 -21.33
N TRP A 307 0.80 -14.43 -20.63
CA TRP A 307 0.67 -14.28 -19.18
C TRP A 307 -0.79 -14.24 -18.73
N ILE A 308 -1.62 -13.39 -19.36
CA ILE A 308 -3.05 -13.23 -19.03
C ILE A 308 -3.80 -14.54 -19.27
N ARG A 309 -3.55 -15.23 -20.39
CA ARG A 309 -4.20 -16.52 -20.70
C ARG A 309 -3.83 -17.62 -19.70
N ARG A 310 -2.58 -17.66 -19.27
CA ARG A 310 -2.06 -18.70 -18.37
C ARG A 310 -2.45 -18.47 -16.91
N HIS A 311 -2.37 -17.22 -16.46
CA HIS A 311 -2.46 -16.87 -15.03
C HIS A 311 -3.72 -16.11 -14.66
N HIS A 312 -4.47 -15.60 -15.64
CA HIS A 312 -5.64 -14.74 -15.44
C HIS A 312 -5.33 -13.51 -14.57
N VAL A 313 -4.20 -12.85 -14.87
CA VAL A 313 -3.76 -11.62 -14.21
C VAL A 313 -3.32 -10.60 -15.25
N PHE A 314 -3.76 -9.35 -15.10
CA PHE A 314 -3.46 -8.24 -16.00
C PHE A 314 -2.83 -7.05 -15.25
N PRO A 315 -1.71 -6.46 -15.73
CA PRO A 315 -1.05 -5.29 -15.12
C PRO A 315 -1.86 -4.00 -15.26
N LEU A 316 -3.03 -3.94 -14.61
CA LEU A 316 -3.95 -2.78 -14.63
C LEU A 316 -3.43 -1.57 -13.84
N SER A 317 -2.55 -1.81 -12.85
CA SER A 317 -2.03 -0.77 -11.95
C SER A 317 -1.38 0.42 -12.68
N PRO A 318 -0.45 0.22 -13.63
CA PRO A 318 0.05 1.27 -14.52
C PRO A 318 -1.04 2.15 -15.15
N ILE A 319 -2.07 1.55 -15.75
CA ILE A 319 -3.15 2.26 -16.46
C ILE A 319 -3.94 3.14 -15.50
N ILE A 320 -4.42 2.57 -14.39
CA ILE A 320 -5.18 3.32 -13.39
C ILE A 320 -4.35 4.47 -12.83
N ARG A 321 -3.08 4.23 -12.50
CA ARG A 321 -2.21 5.28 -11.94
C ARG A 321 -1.86 6.36 -12.95
N THR A 322 -1.68 6.00 -14.22
CA THR A 322 -1.53 6.97 -15.32
C THR A 322 -2.76 7.86 -15.41
N ARG A 323 -3.96 7.27 -15.47
CA ARG A 323 -5.22 8.03 -15.56
C ARG A 323 -5.43 8.96 -14.36
N LEU A 324 -5.21 8.48 -13.14
CA LEU A 324 -5.36 9.31 -11.93
C LEU A 324 -4.40 10.51 -11.89
N ARG A 325 -3.23 10.41 -12.56
CA ARG A 325 -2.20 11.46 -12.55
C ARG A 325 -2.25 12.37 -13.78
N TYR A 326 -2.49 11.82 -14.96
CA TYR A 326 -2.32 12.48 -16.25
C TYR A 326 -3.63 12.59 -17.05
N GLY A 327 -4.77 12.18 -16.49
CA GLY A 327 -6.09 12.26 -17.14
C GLY A 327 -6.59 13.68 -17.45
N GLY A 328 -5.82 14.73 -17.15
CA GLY A 328 -6.13 16.11 -17.55
C GLY A 328 -7.40 16.67 -16.90
N SER A 329 -8.36 17.08 -17.73
CA SER A 329 -9.67 17.59 -17.32
C SER A 329 -10.74 16.51 -17.10
N ASP A 330 -10.39 15.23 -17.26
CA ASP A 330 -11.27 14.12 -16.92
C ASP A 330 -11.68 14.23 -15.44
N VAL A 331 -12.97 14.04 -15.16
CA VAL A 331 -13.54 14.04 -13.80
C VAL A 331 -12.83 13.00 -12.90
N ALA A 332 -12.22 11.98 -13.53
CA ALA A 332 -11.43 10.94 -12.88
C ALA A 332 -9.97 11.33 -12.54
N SER A 333 -9.50 12.54 -12.85
CA SER A 333 -8.13 12.96 -12.51
C SER A 333 -8.04 13.56 -11.10
N ILE A 334 -7.11 13.05 -10.29
CA ILE A 334 -6.75 13.63 -8.99
C ILE A 334 -5.86 14.87 -9.18
N CYS A 335 -5.18 14.91 -10.32
CA CYS A 335 -4.16 15.88 -10.66
C CYS A 335 -4.69 16.92 -11.64
N LYS A 336 -4.47 18.20 -11.36
CA LYS A 336 -4.76 19.27 -12.31
C LYS A 336 -3.60 19.42 -13.31
N GLY A 337 -3.91 19.79 -14.55
CA GLY A 337 -2.93 20.09 -15.58
C GLY A 337 -2.14 18.86 -16.04
N ASN A 338 -0.84 19.03 -16.32
CA ASN A 338 0.03 17.99 -16.85
C ASN A 338 0.56 16.98 -15.83
N GLY A 339 -0.01 16.93 -14.62
CA GLY A 339 0.36 15.95 -13.59
C GLY A 339 1.71 16.20 -12.88
N GLU A 340 2.32 17.39 -13.05
CA GLU A 340 3.62 17.75 -12.47
C GLU A 340 3.57 18.77 -11.32
N SER A 341 2.37 19.11 -10.82
CA SER A 341 2.23 19.92 -9.61
C SER A 341 2.88 19.26 -8.38
N ASP A 342 3.29 20.06 -7.39
CA ASP A 342 3.84 19.57 -6.11
C ASP A 342 2.91 18.55 -5.44
N TRP A 343 1.59 18.79 -5.48
CA TRP A 343 0.57 17.86 -4.99
C TRP A 343 0.64 16.50 -5.71
N CYS A 344 0.69 16.50 -7.04
CA CYS A 344 0.80 15.28 -7.83
C CYS A 344 2.10 14.52 -7.54
N LYS A 345 3.21 15.24 -7.45
CA LYS A 345 4.51 14.68 -7.10
C LYS A 345 4.48 14.03 -5.72
N PHE A 346 3.83 14.67 -4.74
CA PHE A 346 3.63 14.15 -3.39
C PHE A 346 2.75 12.88 -3.36
N VAL A 347 1.58 12.90 -4.01
CA VAL A 347 0.64 11.76 -4.04
C VAL A 347 1.22 10.56 -4.80
N PHE A 348 1.89 10.79 -5.93
CA PHE A 348 2.41 9.71 -6.78
C PHE A 348 3.87 9.33 -6.49
N GLY A 349 4.54 10.04 -5.57
CA GLY A 349 5.86 9.69 -5.08
C GLY A 349 7.01 9.96 -6.07
N THR A 350 6.98 11.10 -6.76
CA THR A 350 8.07 11.55 -7.65
C THR A 350 8.83 12.70 -6.98
N VAL A 351 10.14 12.51 -6.76
CA VAL A 351 11.00 13.52 -6.14
C VAL A 351 11.58 14.43 -7.22
N GLU A 352 11.36 15.72 -7.10
CA GLU A 352 12.31 16.74 -7.54
C GLU A 352 12.53 17.66 -6.33
N GLY A 353 13.68 17.49 -5.70
CA GLY A 353 14.07 18.25 -4.50
C GLY A 353 14.47 19.67 -4.88
N TYR A 354 13.82 20.63 -4.24
CA TYR A 354 14.21 22.04 -4.19
C TYR A 354 13.94 22.65 -2.79
N GLY A 355 13.79 21.82 -1.75
CA GLY A 355 13.49 22.24 -0.37
C GLY A 355 12.54 21.31 0.41
N PRO A 356 12.33 21.57 1.72
CA PRO A 356 11.44 20.79 2.58
C PRO A 356 9.97 20.99 2.18
N ILE A 357 9.17 19.93 2.34
CA ILE A 357 7.74 19.92 2.03
C ILE A 357 6.89 19.50 3.23
N CYS A 358 5.65 19.98 3.28
CA CYS A 358 4.65 19.58 4.26
C CYS A 358 4.30 18.08 4.10
N GLY A 359 4.34 17.30 5.19
CA GLY A 359 4.01 15.88 5.17
C GLY A 359 2.52 15.56 4.99
N TYR A 360 1.65 16.57 5.06
CA TYR A 360 0.20 16.44 4.87
C TYR A 360 -0.27 16.80 3.46
N CYS A 361 0.32 17.83 2.85
CA CYS A 361 -0.13 18.36 1.55
C CYS A 361 0.94 18.42 0.45
N GLY A 362 2.20 18.13 0.76
CA GLY A 362 3.30 18.18 -0.21
C GLY A 362 3.72 19.58 -0.65
N THR A 363 3.07 20.65 -0.18
CA THR A 363 3.48 22.03 -0.46
C THR A 363 4.83 22.33 0.20
N ARG A 364 5.68 23.09 -0.49
CA ARG A 364 6.93 23.58 0.09
C ARG A 364 6.67 24.39 1.35
N VAL A 365 7.49 24.16 2.37
CA VAL A 365 7.44 24.88 3.64
C VAL A 365 8.67 25.77 3.80
N ARG A 366 8.55 26.76 4.68
CA ARG A 366 9.65 27.64 5.07
C ARG A 366 9.69 27.73 6.59
N GLU A 367 10.81 28.12 7.17
CA GLU A 367 10.87 28.37 8.61
C GLU A 367 9.79 29.38 9.03
N ASP A 368 9.09 29.07 10.11
CA ASP A 368 8.10 29.97 10.68
C ASP A 368 8.82 31.11 11.41
N ARG A 369 8.52 32.34 11.00
CA ARG A 369 9.09 33.55 11.60
C ARG A 369 8.52 33.84 12.99
N ARG A 370 7.37 33.25 13.34
CA ARG A 370 6.65 33.49 14.60
C ARG A 370 6.98 32.44 15.66
N VAL A 371 7.31 31.22 15.25
CA VAL A 371 7.58 30.10 16.15
C VAL A 371 8.91 29.46 15.78
N ARG A 372 9.88 29.57 16.69
CA ARG A 372 11.23 29.04 16.48
C ARG A 372 11.18 27.52 16.29
N ASN A 373 12.00 27.00 15.38
CA ASN A 373 12.13 25.57 15.04
C ASN A 373 10.85 24.91 14.49
N GLN A 374 9.92 25.70 13.98
CA GLN A 374 8.74 25.21 13.25
C GLN A 374 8.75 25.68 11.79
N TRP A 375 7.91 25.04 10.99
CA TRP A 375 7.84 25.21 9.54
C TRP A 375 6.45 25.67 9.13
N TRP A 376 6.35 26.84 8.53
CA TRP A 376 5.10 27.40 8.04
C TRP A 376 4.68 26.75 6.72
N CYS A 377 3.50 26.12 6.73
CA CYS A 377 2.82 25.62 5.54
C CYS A 377 1.77 26.63 5.07
N SER A 378 1.97 27.22 3.89
CA SER A 378 1.04 28.20 3.32
C SER A 378 -0.31 27.59 2.92
N SER A 379 -0.30 26.37 2.38
CA SER A 379 -1.51 25.64 1.98
C SER A 379 -2.35 25.24 3.19
N GLY A 380 -1.71 24.68 4.22
CA GLY A 380 -2.36 24.29 5.47
C GLY A 380 -2.68 25.42 6.42
N ARG A 381 -2.10 26.62 6.19
CA ARG A 381 -2.14 27.76 7.13
C ARG A 381 -1.79 27.34 8.57
N ALA A 382 -0.78 26.49 8.69
CA ALA A 382 -0.39 25.88 9.94
C ALA A 382 1.13 25.90 10.10
N SER A 383 1.58 25.99 11.35
CA SER A 383 2.98 25.79 11.72
C SER A 383 3.20 24.33 12.09
N LEU A 384 4.25 23.74 11.54
CA LEU A 384 4.51 22.30 11.58
C LEU A 384 5.79 22.01 12.34
N ALA A 385 5.79 20.93 13.12
CA ALA A 385 6.98 20.40 13.74
C ALA A 385 7.93 19.76 12.70
N SER A 386 9.18 19.53 13.09
CA SER A 386 10.20 18.98 12.18
C SER A 386 9.90 17.53 11.75
N ASP A 387 9.15 16.77 12.53
CA ASP A 387 8.70 15.41 12.20
C ASP A 387 7.41 15.36 11.37
N GLU A 388 6.82 16.53 11.09
CA GLU A 388 5.65 16.70 10.23
C GLU A 388 6.01 17.15 8.80
N ILE A 389 7.30 17.35 8.54
CA ILE A 389 7.81 17.75 7.24
C ILE A 389 8.73 16.67 6.66
N VAL A 390 8.83 16.66 5.33
CA VAL A 390 9.78 15.81 4.61
C VAL A 390 10.91 16.71 4.12
N PHE A 391 12.08 16.52 4.71
CA PHE A 391 13.30 17.22 4.31
C PHE A 391 13.80 16.80 2.92
N GLU A 392 14.60 17.67 2.31
CA GLU A 392 15.20 17.47 1.00
C GLU A 392 16.01 16.16 0.92
N GLY A 393 16.02 15.53 -0.25
CA GLY A 393 16.72 14.27 -0.50
C GLY A 393 15.99 13.01 0.00
N LYS A 394 15.00 13.14 0.89
CA LYS A 394 14.14 12.00 1.28
C LYS A 394 13.14 11.68 0.15
N ARG A 395 13.04 10.39 -0.21
CA ARG A 395 12.05 9.94 -1.20
C ARG A 395 10.66 9.85 -0.59
N VAL A 396 9.70 10.58 -1.16
CA VAL A 396 8.29 10.42 -0.82
C VAL A 396 7.76 9.17 -1.50
N GLN A 397 7.23 8.23 -0.71
CA GLN A 397 6.51 7.09 -1.25
C GLN A 397 5.14 7.52 -1.79
N SER A 398 4.69 6.86 -2.86
CA SER A 398 3.35 7.08 -3.37
C SER A 398 2.29 6.77 -2.31
N LYS A 399 1.34 7.69 -2.18
CA LYS A 399 0.19 7.65 -1.28
C LYS A 399 -0.92 6.77 -1.81
N VAL A 400 -0.93 6.46 -3.12
CA VAL A 400 -1.92 5.60 -3.78
C VAL A 400 -1.23 4.37 -4.35
N ARG A 401 -1.74 3.19 -3.99
CA ARG A 401 -1.29 1.89 -4.48
C ARG A 401 -2.46 1.18 -5.12
N VAL A 402 -2.21 0.56 -6.27
CA VAL A 402 -3.23 -0.17 -7.05
C VAL A 402 -2.63 -1.51 -7.40
N SER A 403 -3.36 -2.61 -7.19
CA SER A 403 -2.92 -3.95 -7.59
C SER A 403 -3.04 -4.16 -9.10
N TRP A 404 -2.45 -5.24 -9.59
CA TRP A 404 -2.88 -5.81 -10.87
C TRP A 404 -4.32 -6.32 -10.73
N ALA A 405 -5.02 -6.44 -11.85
CA ALA A 405 -6.31 -7.12 -11.88
C ALA A 405 -6.07 -8.63 -11.92
N TYR A 406 -6.81 -9.38 -11.11
CA TYR A 406 -6.72 -10.84 -11.03
C TYR A 406 -8.10 -11.46 -11.01
N ARG A 407 -8.22 -12.70 -11.48
CA ARG A 407 -9.49 -13.41 -11.51
C ARG A 407 -9.84 -14.00 -10.14
N THR A 408 -11.07 -13.79 -9.71
CA THR A 408 -11.63 -14.35 -8.47
C THR A 408 -12.34 -15.68 -8.74
N ASN A 409 -12.67 -16.41 -7.66
CA ASN A 409 -13.30 -17.74 -7.76
C ASN A 409 -14.70 -17.73 -8.40
N ASP A 410 -15.39 -16.59 -8.38
CA ASP A 410 -16.66 -16.36 -9.07
C ASP A 410 -16.49 -15.88 -10.52
N ASN A 411 -15.31 -16.09 -11.11
CA ASN A 411 -14.94 -15.76 -12.49
C ASN A 411 -14.94 -14.27 -12.85
N ARG A 412 -15.15 -13.36 -11.89
CA ARG A 412 -14.98 -11.92 -12.08
C ARG A 412 -13.52 -11.51 -11.99
N TRP A 413 -13.22 -10.30 -12.47
CA TRP A 413 -11.93 -9.67 -12.23
C TRP A 413 -12.02 -8.79 -10.98
N GLU A 414 -10.95 -8.76 -10.20
CA GLU A 414 -10.81 -7.89 -9.04
C GLU A 414 -9.47 -7.15 -9.09
N PHE A 415 -9.48 -5.88 -8.74
CA PHE A 415 -8.27 -5.18 -8.31
C PHE A 415 -8.51 -4.47 -6.98
N ARG A 416 -7.40 -4.21 -6.28
CA ARG A 416 -7.39 -3.53 -4.99
C ARG A 416 -6.74 -2.18 -5.13
N LEU A 417 -7.24 -1.25 -4.34
CA LEU A 417 -6.64 0.06 -4.15
C LEU A 417 -6.45 0.29 -2.67
N TRP A 418 -5.30 0.81 -2.28
CA TRP A 418 -5.09 1.23 -0.90
C TRP A 418 -4.04 2.31 -0.83
N GLY A 419 -3.99 2.98 0.31
CA GLY A 419 -3.05 4.07 0.47
C GLY A 419 -3.23 4.77 1.80
N TRP A 420 -2.51 5.87 1.97
CA TRP A 420 -2.64 6.71 3.14
C TRP A 420 -2.45 8.17 2.77
N LEU A 421 -3.25 9.02 3.38
CA LEU A 421 -3.04 10.45 3.36
C LEU A 421 -3.21 10.95 4.81
N PRO A 422 -2.14 11.44 5.44
CA PRO A 422 -2.17 11.85 6.84
C PRO A 422 -3.28 12.87 7.12
N GLU A 423 -3.87 12.78 8.31
CA GLU A 423 -4.88 13.73 8.81
C GLU A 423 -4.20 14.67 9.82
N HIS A 424 -4.43 15.98 9.67
CA HIS A 424 -3.93 17.00 10.60
C HIS A 424 -5.12 17.62 11.34
N THR A 425 -5.31 17.28 12.62
CA THR A 425 -6.53 17.66 13.36
C THR A 425 -6.66 19.16 13.65
N GLN A 426 -5.56 19.91 13.57
CA GLN A 426 -5.55 21.35 13.89
C GLN A 426 -5.64 22.27 12.66
N SER A 427 -5.77 21.72 11.45
CA SER A 427 -5.84 22.51 10.21
C SER A 427 -7.02 22.07 9.36
N ASP A 428 -8.05 22.91 9.30
CA ASP A 428 -9.22 22.69 8.44
C ASP A 428 -8.82 22.58 6.97
N ASN A 429 -7.82 23.34 6.52
CA ASN A 429 -7.33 23.29 5.14
C ASN A 429 -6.75 21.91 4.79
N HIS A 430 -5.92 21.34 5.66
CA HIS A 430 -5.38 19.99 5.45
C HIS A 430 -6.50 18.94 5.46
N GLN A 431 -7.48 19.08 6.36
CA GLN A 431 -8.62 18.16 6.43
C GLN A 431 -9.50 18.23 5.17
N GLN A 432 -9.78 19.44 4.68
CA GLN A 432 -10.54 19.67 3.45
C GLN A 432 -9.81 19.06 2.25
N GLN A 433 -8.51 19.33 2.10
CA GLN A 433 -7.71 18.78 1.01
C GLN A 433 -7.69 17.24 1.02
N ARG A 434 -7.60 16.64 2.20
CA ARG A 434 -7.71 15.18 2.37
C ARG A 434 -9.10 14.68 1.95
N GLY A 435 -10.17 15.36 2.39
CA GLY A 435 -11.55 15.02 2.02
C GLY A 435 -11.78 15.07 0.51
N GLU A 436 -11.37 16.16 -0.13
CA GLU A 436 -11.46 16.35 -1.59
C GLU A 436 -10.69 15.27 -2.34
N PHE A 437 -9.48 14.93 -1.88
CA PHE A 437 -8.68 13.86 -2.46
C PHE A 437 -9.41 12.51 -2.40
N LEU A 438 -9.95 12.13 -1.24
CA LEU A 438 -10.65 10.86 -1.07
C LEU A 438 -11.94 10.80 -1.88
N HIS A 439 -12.67 11.90 -1.94
CA HIS A 439 -13.90 12.02 -2.74
C HIS A 439 -13.60 11.81 -4.23
N LYS A 440 -12.61 12.53 -4.78
CA LYS A 440 -12.19 12.37 -6.17
C LYS A 440 -11.66 10.98 -6.46
N LEU A 441 -10.81 10.45 -5.58
CA LEU A 441 -10.27 9.10 -5.73
C LEU A 441 -11.41 8.06 -5.75
N LYS A 442 -12.41 8.16 -4.87
CA LYS A 442 -13.59 7.29 -4.89
C LYS A 442 -14.34 7.38 -6.21
N GLN A 443 -14.64 8.59 -6.70
CA GLN A 443 -15.31 8.80 -7.99
C GLN A 443 -14.53 8.21 -9.16
N SER A 444 -13.21 8.31 -9.14
CA SER A 444 -12.34 7.86 -10.23
C SER A 444 -12.27 6.33 -10.36
N ILE A 445 -12.55 5.59 -9.29
CA ILE A 445 -12.44 4.13 -9.22
C ILE A 445 -13.64 3.43 -9.89
N GLY A 446 -14.76 4.13 -10.10
CA GLY A 446 -15.99 3.58 -10.66
C GLY A 446 -16.10 3.57 -12.20
N PHE A 447 -15.10 4.05 -12.95
CA PHE A 447 -15.32 4.43 -14.35
C PHE A 447 -14.22 3.96 -15.33
N PRO A 448 -14.28 2.71 -15.78
CA PRO A 448 -14.11 2.50 -17.21
C PRO A 448 -15.46 2.11 -17.81
N SER A 449 -16.00 2.95 -18.70
CA SER A 449 -17.22 2.69 -19.48
C SER A 449 -17.18 1.36 -20.26
N GLN A 450 -15.99 0.77 -20.40
CA GLN A 450 -15.71 -0.50 -21.06
C GLN A 450 -15.88 -1.74 -20.15
N LEU A 451 -16.02 -1.58 -18.82
CA LEU A 451 -16.16 -2.69 -17.89
C LEU A 451 -17.63 -2.85 -17.47
N GLN A 452 -18.18 -4.06 -17.62
CA GLN A 452 -19.56 -4.36 -17.25
C GLN A 452 -19.67 -4.69 -15.76
N ALA A 453 -20.79 -4.30 -15.14
CA ALA A 453 -21.20 -4.64 -13.77
C ALA A 453 -20.08 -4.51 -12.73
N PHE A 454 -19.92 -3.31 -12.17
CA PHE A 454 -18.94 -3.09 -11.11
C PHE A 454 -19.54 -3.30 -9.73
N THR A 455 -18.74 -3.85 -8.83
CA THR A 455 -18.97 -3.77 -7.39
C THR A 455 -17.79 -3.06 -6.76
N VAL A 456 -18.05 -1.91 -6.16
CA VAL A 456 -17.03 -1.13 -5.45
C VAL A 456 -17.27 -1.26 -3.96
N CYS A 457 -16.23 -1.70 -3.26
CA CYS A 457 -16.15 -1.75 -1.82
C CYS A 457 -15.12 -0.71 -1.38
N TRP A 458 -15.52 0.29 -0.61
CA TRP A 458 -14.69 1.45 -0.25
C TRP A 458 -14.68 1.72 1.25
N PHE A 459 -13.49 1.92 1.81
CA PHE A 459 -13.28 2.27 3.21
C PHE A 459 -12.29 3.43 3.31
N ALA A 460 -12.72 4.54 3.89
CA ALA A 460 -11.85 5.64 4.30
C ALA A 460 -12.47 6.36 5.49
N LYS A 461 -11.66 6.69 6.52
CA LYS A 461 -12.16 7.37 7.71
C LYS A 461 -12.69 8.77 7.36
N GLN A 462 -13.91 9.05 7.78
CA GLN A 462 -14.57 10.35 7.60
C GLN A 462 -14.08 11.38 8.64
N LYS A 463 -14.30 12.68 8.36
CA LYS A 463 -13.81 13.82 9.19
C LYS A 463 -14.19 13.69 10.67
N ASN A 464 -15.39 13.16 10.96
CA ASN A 464 -15.93 13.04 12.31
C ASN A 464 -16.15 11.58 12.77
N GLU A 465 -15.71 10.60 11.98
CA GLU A 465 -15.87 9.19 12.35
C GLU A 465 -14.89 8.81 13.46
N LYS A 466 -15.42 8.17 14.51
CA LYS A 466 -14.58 7.65 15.59
C LYS A 466 -13.66 6.57 15.03
N PRO A 467 -12.37 6.53 15.44
CA PRO A 467 -11.45 5.50 14.98
C PRO A 467 -11.96 4.07 15.17
N ASP A 468 -12.62 3.77 16.30
CA ASP A 468 -13.11 2.42 16.59
C ASP A 468 -14.23 1.98 15.63
N ASP A 469 -15.11 2.90 15.23
CA ASP A 469 -16.18 2.63 14.25
C ASP A 469 -15.58 2.29 12.88
N PHE A 470 -14.57 3.05 12.46
CA PHE A 470 -13.85 2.80 11.21
C PHE A 470 -13.06 1.48 11.26
N LEU A 471 -12.33 1.23 12.34
CA LEU A 471 -11.55 0.01 12.56
C LEU A 471 -12.42 -1.24 12.64
N THR A 472 -13.61 -1.13 13.21
CA THR A 472 -14.61 -2.21 13.22
C THR A 472 -15.15 -2.46 11.81
N ALA A 473 -15.43 -1.39 11.06
CA ALA A 473 -15.90 -1.48 9.68
C ALA A 473 -14.89 -2.17 8.75
N LEU A 474 -13.60 -1.88 8.92
CA LEU A 474 -12.50 -2.51 8.16
C LEU A 474 -12.42 -4.04 8.33
N LEU A 475 -12.90 -4.58 9.46
CA LEU A 475 -12.99 -6.01 9.69
C LEU A 475 -14.25 -6.64 9.06
N GLY A 476 -15.17 -5.81 8.54
CA GLY A 476 -16.33 -6.27 7.80
C GLY A 476 -15.97 -6.91 6.45
N GLU A 477 -16.91 -7.66 5.90
CA GLU A 477 -16.83 -8.16 4.52
C GLU A 477 -17.40 -7.12 3.55
N CYS A 478 -16.91 -7.13 2.31
CA CYS A 478 -17.56 -6.42 1.22
C CYS A 478 -18.89 -7.13 0.89
N ARG A 479 -20.02 -6.63 1.40
CA ARG A 479 -21.35 -7.21 1.18
C ARG A 479 -22.12 -6.45 0.09
N GLY A 480 -22.47 -7.13 -1.00
CA GLY A 480 -23.41 -6.65 -2.03
C GLY A 480 -22.77 -5.87 -3.20
N GLN A 481 -23.57 -5.62 -4.25
CA GLN A 481 -23.17 -4.94 -5.50
C GLN A 481 -22.59 -3.55 -5.28
N GLU A 482 -22.85 -2.97 -4.12
CA GLU A 482 -22.42 -1.64 -3.71
C GLU A 482 -22.38 -1.61 -2.18
N SER A 483 -21.28 -2.04 -1.56
CA SER A 483 -21.12 -1.89 -0.11
C SER A 483 -20.67 -0.46 0.18
N TYR A 484 -21.61 0.47 0.07
CA TYR A 484 -21.41 1.89 0.29
C TYR A 484 -21.52 2.25 1.76
N ARG A 485 -20.49 2.91 2.31
CA ARG A 485 -20.71 3.98 3.29
C ARG A 485 -20.66 5.29 2.50
N ASP A 486 -21.80 5.69 1.95
CA ASP A 486 -22.05 7.02 1.38
C ASP A 486 -22.69 7.90 2.46
N ALA A 487 -22.03 9.02 2.78
CA ALA A 487 -22.43 10.35 2.33
C ALA A 487 -23.70 10.82 3.05
N GLU A 488 -23.49 11.65 4.07
CA GLU A 488 -24.45 12.68 4.41
C GLU A 488 -24.76 13.46 3.14
N SER A 489 -25.98 13.30 2.65
CA SER A 489 -26.71 14.36 1.99
C SER A 489 -26.89 15.49 3.00
N THR A 490 -25.95 16.43 3.08
CA THR A 490 -26.22 17.76 3.62
C THR A 490 -26.24 18.74 2.46
N GLY A 491 -27.46 19.07 2.05
CA GLY A 491 -27.77 20.11 1.07
C GLY A 491 -29.29 20.25 0.96
N ASN A 492 -29.86 21.06 1.85
CA ASN A 492 -30.87 22.04 1.42
C ASN A 492 -30.16 23.06 0.53
#